data_AF-A0A2A4TXI7-F1
#
_entry.id   AF-A0A2A4TXI7-F1
#
_cell.length_a   1.000
_cell.length_b   1.000
_cell.length_c   1.000
_cell.angle_alpha   90.00
_cell.angle_beta   90.00
_cell.angle_gamma   90.00
#
_symmetry.space_group_name_H-M   'P 1'
#
loop_
_entity.id
_entity.type
_entity.pdbx_description
1 polymer ?
#
loop_
_entity_poly.entity_id
_entity_poly.type
_entity_poly.pdbx_seq_one_letter_code
_entity_poly.pdbx_strand_id
1 'polypeptide(L)'
;YIKVHAQKSEAHYEVAVPVTAGGRGNLTVGKRGLFRDLEGREHDAEVVDILENPIGFGEAIVAPFSQMARSLMGKIESITTDAKKKLDSSVSKTDASNQKTIPNASLNMGFGGIMMGTAVLGSAGAFITKTLADLALYKLLAGVAAAIGAVIIPTVVSAFFKLRRRDLSAILEASGWTINARMRLTNEQSLFFTHKPKCPEKTSLLGDNARLLLILALLVAALYWHQMVR
;
A
#
# COMPACT_ATOMS: atom_id res chain seq x y z
N TYR A 1 -19.39 -4.24 8.77
CA TYR A 1 -20.54 -4.97 9.29
C TYR A 1 -20.07 -6.15 10.09
N ILE A 2 -20.68 -6.34 11.26
CA ILE A 2 -20.42 -7.50 12.11
C ILE A 2 -21.71 -8.28 12.29
N LYS A 3 -21.58 -9.60 12.39
CA LYS A 3 -22.64 -10.51 12.78
C LYS A 3 -22.46 -10.83 14.26
N VAL A 4 -23.46 -10.50 15.07
CA VAL A 4 -23.42 -10.73 16.52
C VAL A 4 -24.21 -12.00 16.83
N HIS A 5 -23.58 -12.93 17.54
CA HIS A 5 -24.18 -14.17 18.00
C HIS A 5 -24.73 -13.99 19.42
N ALA A 6 -26.01 -14.32 19.62
CA ALA A 6 -26.59 -14.35 20.95
C ALA A 6 -25.97 -15.50 21.77
N GLN A 7 -25.61 -15.24 23.03
CA GLN A 7 -24.87 -16.20 23.87
C GLN A 7 -25.64 -17.50 24.16
N LYS A 8 -26.96 -17.51 23.93
CA LYS A 8 -27.88 -18.59 24.32
C LYS A 8 -28.90 -18.97 23.25
N SER A 9 -28.83 -18.36 22.06
CA SER A 9 -29.79 -18.56 20.97
C SER A 9 -29.06 -18.56 19.63
N GLU A 10 -29.54 -19.36 18.68
CA GLU A 10 -29.04 -19.40 17.30
C GLU A 10 -29.38 -18.11 16.51
N ALA A 11 -30.18 -17.23 17.11
CA ALA A 11 -30.48 -15.91 16.57
C ALA A 11 -29.21 -15.05 16.46
N HIS A 12 -29.05 -14.46 15.29
CA HIS A 12 -27.99 -13.51 14.99
C HIS A 12 -28.60 -12.24 14.42
N TYR A 13 -27.93 -11.13 14.66
CA TYR A 13 -28.28 -9.85 14.07
C TYR A 13 -27.02 -9.16 13.56
N GLU A 14 -27.18 -8.32 12.55
CA GLU A 14 -26.09 -7.58 11.94
C GLU A 14 -26.04 -6.15 12.46
N VAL A 15 -24.82 -5.67 12.73
CA VAL A 15 -24.58 -4.31 13.22
C VAL A 15 -23.53 -3.65 12.35
N ALA A 16 -23.79 -2.40 11.98
CA ALA A 16 -22.80 -1.52 11.37
C ALA A 16 -21.98 -0.83 12.47
N VAL A 17 -20.69 -1.15 12.56
CA VAL A 17 -19.78 -0.54 13.54
C VAL A 17 -18.77 0.34 12.80
N PRO A 18 -18.81 1.69 12.97
CA PRO A 18 -17.82 2.57 12.38
C PRO A 18 -16.51 2.50 13.16
N VAL A 19 -15.40 2.29 12.46
CA VAL A 19 -14.05 2.42 13.03
C VAL A 19 -13.52 3.80 12.65
N THR A 20 -13.41 4.69 13.64
CA THR A 20 -13.16 6.12 13.40
C THR A 20 -11.70 6.53 13.60
N ALA A 21 -10.93 5.82 14.42
CA ALA A 21 -9.51 6.10 14.65
C ALA A 21 -8.65 4.83 14.70
N GLY A 22 -7.33 5.03 14.65
CA GLY A 22 -6.34 3.96 14.56
C GLY A 22 -5.98 3.67 13.10
N GLY A 23 -6.05 2.40 12.71
CA GLY A 23 -5.87 1.99 11.32
C GLY A 23 -6.48 0.63 11.08
N ARG A 24 -6.50 0.16 9.83
CA ARG A 24 -7.10 -1.13 9.47
C ARG A 24 -6.50 -2.27 10.29
N GLY A 25 -5.19 -2.21 10.56
CA GLY A 25 -4.49 -3.14 11.43
C GLY A 25 -4.79 -4.59 11.04
N ASN A 26 -5.35 -5.34 11.99
CA ASN A 26 -5.74 -6.74 11.84
C ASN A 26 -7.26 -6.90 11.70
N LEU A 27 -7.98 -5.93 11.11
CA LEU A 27 -9.39 -6.06 10.78
C LEU A 27 -9.51 -6.74 9.41
N THR A 28 -10.00 -7.97 9.40
CA THR A 28 -10.20 -8.79 8.21
C THR A 28 -11.56 -9.45 8.29
N VAL A 29 -12.16 -9.73 7.13
CA VAL A 29 -13.39 -10.55 7.05
C VAL A 29 -13.12 -11.94 7.64
N GLY A 30 -14.10 -12.51 8.34
CA GLY A 30 -14.00 -13.79 9.05
C GLY A 30 -13.31 -13.71 10.41
N LYS A 31 -12.87 -12.52 10.84
CA LYS A 31 -12.25 -12.37 12.15
C LYS A 31 -13.30 -12.27 13.25
N ARG A 32 -13.11 -13.05 14.32
CA ARG A 32 -13.93 -12.99 15.53
C ARG A 32 -13.49 -11.87 16.48
N GLY A 33 -14.43 -11.36 17.24
CA GLY A 33 -14.26 -10.28 18.21
C GLY A 33 -15.39 -10.27 19.23
N LEU A 34 -15.31 -9.35 20.19
CA LEU A 34 -16.33 -9.18 21.21
C LEU A 34 -17.14 -7.92 20.92
N PHE A 35 -18.46 -8.05 20.88
CA PHE A 35 -19.39 -6.94 20.81
C PHE A 35 -20.02 -6.73 22.18
N ARG A 36 -19.91 -5.51 22.71
CA ARG A 36 -20.54 -5.15 23.97
C ARG A 36 -21.82 -4.37 23.68
N ASP A 37 -22.93 -4.91 24.18
CA ASP A 37 -24.26 -4.31 24.04
C ASP A 37 -24.42 -3.09 24.97
N LEU A 38 -25.50 -2.31 24.79
CA LEU A 38 -25.86 -1.14 25.60
C LEU A 38 -26.04 -1.50 27.09
N GLU A 39 -26.44 -2.73 27.37
CA GLU A 39 -26.58 -3.28 28.73
C GLU A 39 -25.26 -3.79 29.32
N GLY A 40 -24.13 -3.64 28.60
CA GLY A 40 -22.81 -4.08 29.05
C GLY A 40 -22.55 -5.58 28.89
N ARG A 41 -23.48 -6.34 28.32
CA ARG A 41 -23.30 -7.77 28.02
C ARG A 41 -22.34 -7.97 26.85
N GLU A 42 -21.52 -9.00 26.92
CA GLU A 42 -20.56 -9.35 25.86
C GLU A 42 -21.11 -10.47 24.98
N HIS A 43 -21.08 -10.24 23.68
CA HIS A 43 -21.53 -11.14 22.65
C HIS A 43 -20.37 -11.46 21.70
N ASP A 44 -20.35 -12.69 21.17
CA ASP A 44 -19.38 -13.04 20.14
C ASP A 44 -19.80 -12.39 18.82
N ALA A 45 -18.84 -11.82 18.11
CA ALA A 45 -19.06 -11.08 16.88
C ALA A 45 -18.07 -11.51 15.80
N GLU A 46 -18.56 -11.68 14.58
CA GLU A 46 -17.74 -11.99 13.41
C GLU A 46 -17.80 -10.85 12.41
N VAL A 47 -16.65 -10.45 11.87
CA VAL A 47 -16.60 -9.45 10.79
C VAL A 47 -17.02 -10.09 9.48
N VAL A 48 -18.21 -9.73 8.98
CA VAL A 48 -18.75 -10.27 7.72
C VAL A 48 -18.30 -9.45 6.52
N ASP A 49 -18.31 -8.12 6.67
CA ASP A 49 -17.96 -7.22 5.58
C ASP A 49 -17.26 -5.96 6.10
N ILE A 50 -16.34 -5.42 5.30
CA ILE A 50 -15.57 -4.23 5.63
C ILE A 50 -15.70 -3.23 4.48
N LEU A 51 -16.43 -2.14 4.74
CA LEU A 51 -16.44 -0.99 3.84
C LEU A 51 -15.19 -0.16 4.07
N GLU A 52 -14.24 -0.24 3.15
CA GLU A 52 -12.96 0.45 3.25
C GLU A 52 -13.10 1.95 2.99
N ASN A 53 -13.02 2.76 4.05
CA ASN A 53 -12.87 4.20 4.00
C ASN A 53 -11.59 4.63 4.75
N PRO A 54 -10.89 5.69 4.31
CA PRO A 54 -9.67 6.14 4.98
C PRO A 54 -9.97 6.64 6.41
N ILE A 55 -9.29 6.02 7.41
CA ILE A 55 -9.52 6.24 8.84
C ILE A 55 -8.59 7.33 9.40
N GLY A 56 -7.46 7.62 8.75
CA GLY A 56 -6.55 8.68 9.19
C GLY A 56 -5.63 9.21 8.08
N PHE A 57 -5.06 10.39 8.31
CA PHE A 57 -4.16 11.05 7.35
C PHE A 57 -2.85 10.26 7.14
N GLY A 58 -2.28 9.68 8.20
CA GLY A 58 -1.08 8.84 8.10
C GLY A 58 -1.31 7.56 7.30
N GLU A 59 -2.45 6.90 7.49
CA GLU A 59 -2.81 5.70 6.70
C GLU A 59 -3.08 6.06 5.24
N ALA A 60 -3.71 7.21 4.99
CA ALA A 60 -3.91 7.74 3.65
C ALA A 60 -2.60 8.01 2.88
N ILE A 61 -1.54 8.46 3.57
CA ILE A 61 -0.22 8.68 2.95
C ILE A 61 0.44 7.34 2.58
N VAL A 62 0.28 6.31 3.39
CA VAL A 62 0.93 4.99 3.19
C VAL A 62 0.12 4.07 2.27
N ALA A 63 -1.19 4.28 2.16
CA ALA A 63 -2.09 3.51 1.31
C ALA A 63 -1.60 3.31 -0.15
N PRO A 64 -1.20 4.35 -0.91
CA PRO A 64 -0.76 4.17 -2.30
C PRO A 64 0.50 3.31 -2.42
N PHE A 65 1.44 3.42 -1.47
CA PHE A 65 2.63 2.58 -1.45
C PHE A 65 2.30 1.13 -1.16
N SER A 66 1.37 0.87 -0.23
CA SER A 66 0.93 -0.49 0.06
C SER A 66 0.24 -1.16 -1.12
N GLN A 67 -0.58 -0.41 -1.88
CA GLN A 67 -1.25 -0.91 -3.09
C GLN A 67 -0.27 -1.14 -4.24
N MET A 68 0.69 -0.22 -4.42
CA MET A 68 1.74 -0.37 -5.42
C MET A 68 2.67 -1.54 -5.11
N ALA A 69 3.08 -1.69 -3.84
CA ALA A 69 3.87 -2.83 -3.40
C ALA A 69 3.15 -4.16 -3.64
N ARG A 70 1.84 -4.24 -3.33
CA ARG A 70 1.02 -5.43 -3.64
C ARG A 70 0.96 -5.71 -5.14
N SER A 71 0.79 -4.68 -5.95
CA SER A 71 0.75 -4.81 -7.42
C SER A 71 2.09 -5.23 -8.00
N LEU A 72 3.20 -4.74 -7.44
CA LEU A 72 4.55 -5.15 -7.80
C LEU A 72 4.85 -6.59 -7.35
N MET A 73 4.47 -6.97 -6.13
CA MET A 73 4.58 -8.35 -5.64
C MET A 73 3.80 -9.30 -6.55
N GLY A 74 2.55 -8.98 -6.87
CA GLY A 74 1.73 -9.79 -7.77
C GLY A 74 2.32 -9.91 -9.18
N LYS A 75 2.97 -8.85 -9.67
CA LYS A 75 3.71 -8.88 -10.94
C LYS A 75 4.99 -9.71 -10.85
N ILE A 76 5.77 -9.61 -9.78
CA ILE A 76 6.97 -10.44 -9.57
C ILE A 76 6.60 -11.92 -9.47
N GLU A 77 5.50 -12.23 -8.78
CA GLU A 77 4.98 -13.60 -8.67
C GLU A 77 4.50 -14.13 -10.03
N SER A 78 3.84 -13.30 -10.84
CA SER A 78 3.48 -13.65 -12.23
C SER A 78 4.69 -13.84 -13.13
N ILE A 79 5.73 -13.01 -13.00
CA ILE A 79 6.97 -13.13 -13.78
C ILE A 79 7.74 -14.37 -13.35
N THR A 80 7.71 -14.74 -12.07
CA THR A 80 8.37 -15.96 -11.56
C THR A 80 7.65 -17.22 -12.03
N THR A 81 6.32 -17.21 -12.11
CA THR A 81 5.55 -18.34 -12.65
C THR A 81 5.68 -18.46 -14.17
N ASP A 82 5.73 -17.35 -14.90
CA ASP A 82 5.99 -17.32 -16.35
C ASP A 82 7.45 -17.66 -16.68
N ALA A 83 8.41 -17.23 -15.86
CA ALA A 83 9.82 -17.60 -16.00
C ALA A 83 10.03 -19.09 -15.72
N LYS A 84 9.36 -19.68 -14.71
CA LYS A 84 9.37 -21.14 -14.49
C LYS A 84 8.80 -21.90 -15.70
N LYS A 85 7.66 -21.46 -16.25
CA LYS A 85 7.07 -22.06 -17.47
C LYS A 85 7.97 -21.92 -18.71
N LYS A 86 8.71 -20.81 -18.83
CA LYS A 86 9.69 -20.60 -19.92
C LYS A 86 11.00 -21.35 -19.72
N LEU A 87 11.42 -21.58 -18.48
CA LEU A 87 12.59 -22.41 -18.16
C LEU A 87 12.30 -23.89 -18.45
N ASP A 88 11.14 -24.41 -18.03
CA ASP A 88 10.74 -25.79 -18.29
C ASP A 88 10.61 -26.10 -19.80
N SER A 89 10.21 -25.10 -20.60
CA SER A 89 10.16 -25.22 -22.07
C SER A 89 11.50 -24.99 -22.77
N SER A 90 12.48 -24.36 -22.11
CA SER A 90 13.81 -24.09 -22.67
C SER A 90 14.87 -25.13 -22.27
N VAL A 91 14.68 -25.86 -21.16
CA VAL A 91 15.56 -26.98 -20.76
C VAL A 91 15.46 -28.16 -21.74
N SER A 92 14.40 -28.22 -22.57
CA SER A 92 14.31 -29.22 -23.64
C SER A 92 15.09 -28.84 -24.91
N LYS A 93 15.67 -27.64 -25.03
CA LYS A 93 16.39 -27.20 -26.24
C LYS A 93 17.46 -26.14 -25.94
N THR A 94 18.69 -26.52 -25.62
CA THR A 94 19.84 -25.67 -25.94
C THR A 94 21.14 -26.48 -26.07
N ASP A 95 21.54 -26.71 -27.32
CA ASP A 95 22.93 -26.92 -27.72
C ASP A 95 23.42 -25.66 -28.48
N ALA A 96 24.62 -25.22 -28.11
CA ALA A 96 25.66 -24.52 -28.86
C ALA A 96 25.43 -23.13 -29.57
N SER A 97 26.21 -22.16 -29.08
CA SER A 97 27.14 -21.28 -29.83
C SER A 97 26.60 -20.25 -30.86
N ASN A 98 26.86 -18.95 -30.65
CA ASN A 98 28.04 -18.24 -31.16
C ASN A 98 27.84 -16.71 -31.22
N GLN A 99 28.90 -15.97 -30.87
CA GLN A 99 29.06 -14.51 -31.02
C GLN A 99 29.34 -14.13 -32.49
N LYS A 100 28.75 -13.05 -33.01
CA LYS A 100 29.37 -12.25 -34.10
C LYS A 100 28.88 -10.80 -34.21
N THR A 101 29.84 -10.00 -34.67
CA THR A 101 30.06 -8.55 -34.76
C THR A 101 29.11 -7.75 -35.68
N ILE A 102 28.96 -6.44 -35.37
CA ILE A 102 28.13 -5.41 -36.02
C ILE A 102 28.89 -4.71 -37.17
N PRO A 103 28.22 -4.34 -38.28
CA PRO A 103 28.53 -3.10 -39.00
C PRO A 103 27.32 -2.14 -39.12
N ASN A 104 27.64 -0.85 -39.10
CA ASN A 104 26.75 0.31 -39.11
C ASN A 104 25.78 0.34 -40.31
N ALA A 105 24.51 0.69 -40.06
CA ALA A 105 23.58 1.13 -41.09
C ALA A 105 22.72 2.31 -40.60
N SER A 106 22.73 3.36 -41.41
CA SER A 106 21.98 4.62 -41.31
C SER A 106 20.47 4.43 -41.22
N LEU A 107 19.82 5.19 -40.33
CA LEU A 107 18.37 5.18 -40.12
C LEU A 107 17.68 6.16 -41.09
N ASN A 108 17.10 5.66 -42.19
CA ASN A 108 16.08 6.37 -42.96
C ASN A 108 14.70 5.96 -42.43
N MET A 109 13.95 6.97 -41.96
CA MET A 109 12.61 6.85 -41.38
C MET A 109 11.58 6.56 -42.47
N GLY A 110 10.98 5.36 -42.46
CA GLY A 110 9.88 4.95 -43.33
C GLY A 110 8.85 4.14 -42.56
N PHE A 111 7.60 4.61 -42.60
CA PHE A 111 6.43 4.02 -41.97
C PHE A 111 6.18 2.59 -42.48
N GLY A 112 6.12 1.60 -41.58
CA GLY A 112 5.69 0.23 -41.88
C GLY A 112 6.81 -0.82 -41.84
N GLY A 113 6.93 -1.54 -40.71
CA GLY A 113 7.84 -2.66 -40.62
C GLY A 113 8.08 -3.12 -39.18
N ILE A 114 7.25 -4.04 -38.70
CA ILE A 114 7.52 -4.87 -37.52
C ILE A 114 8.69 -5.78 -37.90
N MET A 115 9.94 -5.35 -37.71
CA MET A 115 11.13 -6.19 -37.56
C MET A 115 12.33 -5.30 -37.23
N MET A 116 12.60 -5.08 -35.94
CA MET A 116 13.96 -4.86 -35.41
C MET A 116 13.94 -5.06 -33.89
N GLY A 117 13.84 -6.33 -33.50
CA GLY A 117 14.30 -6.75 -32.18
C GLY A 117 15.82 -6.65 -32.13
N THR A 118 16.33 -6.19 -30.98
CA THR A 118 17.73 -6.29 -30.47
C THR A 118 18.79 -5.25 -30.84
N ALA A 119 18.54 -4.24 -31.70
CA ALA A 119 19.50 -3.13 -31.89
C ALA A 119 19.07 -1.79 -31.24
N VAL A 120 17.78 -1.58 -31.02
CA VAL A 120 17.24 -0.29 -30.50
C VAL A 120 17.39 -0.14 -28.98
N LEU A 121 17.56 -1.26 -28.25
CA LEU A 121 17.76 -1.23 -26.80
C LEU A 121 19.17 -0.76 -26.39
N GLY A 122 20.18 -0.95 -27.25
CA GLY A 122 21.55 -0.54 -26.98
C GLY A 122 21.75 0.98 -27.10
N SER A 123 21.10 1.62 -28.07
CA SER A 123 21.21 3.07 -28.28
C SER A 123 20.42 3.88 -27.25
N ALA A 124 19.25 3.41 -26.82
CA ALA A 124 18.53 4.00 -25.70
C ALA A 124 19.34 3.88 -24.40
N GLY A 125 19.90 2.70 -24.11
CA GLY A 125 20.75 2.47 -22.94
C GLY A 125 22.00 3.36 -22.92
N ALA A 126 22.72 3.46 -24.05
CA ALA A 126 23.91 4.30 -24.16
C ALA A 126 23.59 5.81 -24.08
N PHE A 127 22.43 6.25 -24.58
CA PHE A 127 21.98 7.63 -24.45
C PHE A 127 21.57 7.94 -23.00
N ILE A 128 20.90 6.99 -22.33
CA ILE A 128 20.53 7.09 -20.91
C ILE A 128 21.79 7.14 -20.04
N THR A 129 22.80 6.30 -20.28
CA THR A 129 24.05 6.30 -19.48
C THR A 129 24.88 7.56 -19.73
N LYS A 130 24.96 8.05 -20.96
CA LYS A 130 25.69 9.29 -21.29
C LYS A 130 25.01 10.54 -20.74
N THR A 131 23.68 10.60 -20.79
CA THR A 131 22.92 11.69 -20.17
C THR A 131 22.97 11.61 -18.64
N LEU A 132 22.92 10.41 -18.04
CA LEU A 132 23.13 10.22 -16.60
C LEU A 132 24.51 10.67 -16.11
N ALA A 133 25.55 10.50 -16.95
CA ALA A 133 26.92 10.86 -16.58
C ALA A 133 27.17 12.38 -16.58
N ASP A 134 26.50 13.14 -17.44
CA ASP A 134 26.64 14.61 -17.55
C ASP A 134 25.66 15.39 -16.66
N LEU A 135 24.59 14.75 -16.15
CA LEU A 135 23.66 15.40 -15.24
C LEU A 135 24.22 15.42 -13.82
N ALA A 136 24.40 16.62 -13.27
CA ALA A 136 24.64 16.82 -11.84
C ALA A 136 23.64 15.98 -11.03
N LEU A 137 24.14 15.19 -10.08
CA LEU A 137 23.38 14.20 -9.29
C LEU A 137 22.05 14.76 -8.74
N TYR A 138 22.02 16.06 -8.44
CA TYR A 138 20.83 16.80 -8.01
C TYR A 138 19.68 16.79 -9.03
N LYS A 139 19.94 16.95 -10.33
CA LYS A 139 18.89 16.93 -11.37
C LYS A 139 18.31 15.53 -11.56
N LEU A 140 19.13 14.49 -11.41
CA LEU A 140 18.66 13.11 -11.43
C LEU A 140 17.77 12.82 -10.21
N LEU A 141 18.21 13.19 -9.00
CA LEU A 141 17.40 13.07 -7.79
C LEU A 141 16.09 13.88 -7.90
N ALA A 142 16.15 15.10 -8.43
CA ALA A 142 14.99 15.95 -8.61
C ALA A 142 13.99 15.36 -9.61
N GLY A 143 14.47 14.76 -10.71
CA GLY A 143 13.61 14.06 -11.67
C GLY A 143 12.91 12.86 -11.07
N VAL A 144 13.63 12.03 -10.30
CA VAL A 144 13.06 10.89 -9.58
C VAL A 144 12.05 11.36 -8.53
N ALA A 145 12.40 12.38 -7.74
CA ALA A 145 11.50 12.96 -6.75
C ALA A 145 10.23 13.57 -7.38
N ALA A 146 10.36 14.22 -8.54
CA ALA A 146 9.22 14.77 -9.28
C ALA A 146 8.31 13.66 -9.82
N ALA A 147 8.86 12.58 -10.35
CA ALA A 147 8.09 11.43 -10.80
C ALA A 147 7.34 10.75 -9.64
N ILE A 148 8.00 10.57 -8.51
CA ILE A 148 7.40 10.05 -7.27
C ILE A 148 6.29 10.99 -6.77
N GLY A 149 6.57 12.29 -6.72
CA GLY A 149 5.64 13.33 -6.31
C GLY A 149 4.39 13.40 -7.20
N ALA A 150 4.54 13.24 -8.51
CA ALA A 150 3.43 13.25 -9.45
C ALA A 150 2.38 12.15 -9.17
N VAL A 151 2.78 11.03 -8.55
CA VAL A 151 1.86 9.96 -8.13
C VAL A 151 1.31 10.19 -6.72
N ILE A 152 2.17 10.65 -5.79
CA ILE A 152 1.81 10.83 -4.38
C ILE A 152 0.88 12.02 -4.18
N ILE A 153 1.16 13.15 -4.82
CA ILE A 153 0.42 14.40 -4.61
C ILE A 153 -1.09 14.21 -4.90
N PRO A 154 -1.52 13.70 -6.06
CA PRO A 154 -2.96 13.53 -6.32
C PRO A 154 -3.62 12.52 -5.38
N THR A 155 -2.92 11.47 -4.96
CA THR A 155 -3.46 10.46 -4.04
C THR A 155 -3.63 11.02 -2.62
N VAL A 156 -2.64 11.74 -2.10
CA VAL A 156 -2.73 12.41 -0.79
C VAL A 156 -3.82 13.48 -0.79
N VAL A 157 -3.91 14.28 -1.85
CA VAL A 157 -4.94 15.32 -1.99
C VAL A 157 -6.35 14.68 -2.01
N SER A 158 -6.55 13.62 -2.79
CA SER A 158 -7.82 12.90 -2.81
C SER A 158 -8.20 12.34 -1.43
N ALA A 159 -7.24 11.70 -0.75
CA ALA A 159 -7.47 11.15 0.57
C ALA A 159 -7.75 12.23 1.63
N PHE A 160 -7.07 13.38 1.54
CA PHE A 160 -7.34 14.54 2.39
C PHE A 160 -8.77 15.04 2.25
N PHE A 161 -9.27 15.17 1.00
CA PHE A 161 -10.65 15.57 0.77
C PHE A 161 -11.65 14.52 1.26
N LYS A 162 -11.36 13.22 1.09
CA LYS A 162 -12.19 12.13 1.63
C LYS A 162 -12.25 12.18 3.16
N LEU A 163 -11.12 12.38 3.83
CA LEU A 163 -11.03 12.50 5.29
C LEU A 163 -11.80 13.73 5.81
N ARG A 164 -11.66 14.90 5.16
CA ARG A 164 -12.39 16.13 5.54
C ARG A 164 -13.90 16.04 5.36
N ARG A 165 -14.38 15.11 4.53
CA ARG A 165 -15.81 14.89 4.25
C ARG A 165 -16.43 13.77 5.07
N ARG A 166 -15.68 13.14 6.00
CA ARG A 166 -16.23 12.11 6.89
C ARG A 166 -17.33 12.68 7.76
N ASP A 167 -18.49 12.05 7.70
CA ASP A 167 -19.70 12.48 8.41
C ASP A 167 -20.37 11.26 9.04
N LEU A 168 -20.63 11.32 10.34
CA LEU A 168 -21.38 10.27 11.05
C LEU A 168 -22.89 10.42 10.91
N SER A 169 -23.39 11.60 10.49
CA SER A 169 -24.84 11.82 10.39
C SER A 169 -25.47 10.80 9.45
N ALA A 170 -24.83 10.53 8.31
CA ALA A 170 -25.31 9.56 7.32
C ALA A 170 -25.44 8.13 7.87
N ILE A 171 -24.52 7.69 8.74
CA ILE A 171 -24.58 6.35 9.35
C ILE A 171 -25.71 6.28 10.37
N LEU A 172 -25.91 7.35 11.13
CA LEU A 172 -26.96 7.44 12.14
C LEU A 172 -28.36 7.56 11.49
N GLU A 173 -28.46 8.38 10.43
CA GLU A 173 -29.66 8.49 9.58
C GLU A 173 -30.04 7.14 8.96
N ALA A 174 -29.06 6.41 8.42
CA ALA A 174 -29.28 5.04 7.94
C ALA A 174 -29.72 4.07 9.04
N SER A 175 -29.37 4.35 10.30
CA SER A 175 -29.80 3.56 11.48
C SER A 175 -31.17 4.01 12.03
N GLY A 176 -31.89 4.88 11.32
CA GLY A 176 -33.21 5.35 11.71
C GLY A 176 -33.22 6.58 12.64
N TRP A 177 -32.05 7.18 12.90
CA TRP A 177 -31.98 8.40 13.72
C TRP A 177 -32.17 9.64 12.85
N THR A 178 -33.08 10.53 13.23
CA THR A 178 -33.25 11.80 12.51
C THR A 178 -32.28 12.85 13.05
N ILE A 179 -31.11 12.99 12.42
CA ILE A 179 -30.09 13.98 12.78
C ILE A 179 -29.98 15.01 11.66
N ASN A 180 -30.22 16.28 11.96
CA ASN A 180 -30.17 17.36 10.97
C ASN A 180 -28.77 18.03 10.88
N ALA A 181 -27.86 17.69 11.80
CA ALA A 181 -26.53 18.29 11.88
C ALA A 181 -25.48 17.42 11.16
N ARG A 182 -24.61 18.06 10.37
CA ARG A 182 -23.42 17.41 9.79
C ARG A 182 -22.42 17.12 10.91
N MET A 183 -22.26 15.86 11.29
CA MET A 183 -21.35 15.42 12.34
C MET A 183 -20.00 15.04 11.74
N ARG A 184 -19.26 16.06 11.31
CA ARG A 184 -17.90 15.88 10.80
C ARG A 184 -16.95 15.52 11.94
N LEU A 185 -16.19 14.44 11.76
CA LEU A 185 -15.24 13.97 12.77
C LEU A 185 -13.92 14.75 12.72
N THR A 186 -13.55 15.38 13.83
CA THR A 186 -12.18 15.82 14.08
C THR A 186 -11.32 14.65 14.55
N ASN A 187 -9.99 14.83 14.58
CA ASN A 187 -9.07 13.79 15.05
C ASN A 187 -9.36 13.41 16.52
N GLU A 188 -9.61 14.41 17.38
CA GLU A 188 -9.93 14.18 18.80
C GLU A 188 -11.25 13.41 18.97
N GLN A 189 -12.31 13.82 18.26
CA GLN A 189 -13.59 13.12 18.27
C GLN A 189 -13.44 11.69 17.74
N SER A 190 -12.59 11.48 16.75
CA SER A 190 -12.37 10.14 16.19
C SER A 190 -11.77 9.18 17.22
N LEU A 191 -10.89 9.67 18.09
CA LEU A 191 -10.29 8.90 19.19
C LEU A 191 -11.30 8.61 20.30
N PHE A 192 -12.28 9.50 20.52
CA PHE A 192 -13.35 9.27 21.48
C PHE A 192 -14.22 8.07 21.10
N PHE A 193 -14.61 7.96 19.83
CA PHE A 193 -15.46 6.85 19.34
C PHE A 193 -14.71 5.52 19.20
N THR A 194 -13.37 5.53 19.06
CA THR A 194 -12.56 4.31 18.98
C THR A 194 -11.65 4.21 20.19
N HIS A 195 -12.16 3.60 21.26
CA HIS A 195 -11.35 3.32 22.44
C HIS A 195 -10.42 2.13 22.21
N LYS A 196 -9.11 2.36 22.34
CA LYS A 196 -8.11 1.27 22.37
C LYS A 196 -7.93 0.81 23.82
N PRO A 197 -8.16 -0.47 24.14
CA PRO A 197 -7.90 -0.97 25.49
C PRO A 197 -6.41 -0.80 25.81
N LYS A 198 -6.10 -0.44 27.07
CA LYS A 198 -4.72 -0.39 27.54
C LYS A 198 -4.13 -1.80 27.47
N CYS A 199 -2.86 -1.89 27.08
CA CYS A 199 -2.16 -3.16 27.15
C CYS A 199 -2.06 -3.63 28.61
N PRO A 200 -2.13 -4.95 28.86
CA PRO A 200 -1.88 -5.47 30.19
C PRO A 200 -0.47 -5.10 30.67
N GLU A 201 -0.36 -4.85 31.97
CA GLU A 201 0.77 -4.18 32.64
C GLU A 201 2.14 -4.85 32.41
N LYS A 202 2.14 -6.16 32.12
CA LYS A 202 3.35 -6.96 31.91
C LYS A 202 3.72 -7.20 30.44
N THR A 203 3.04 -6.56 29.50
CA THR A 203 3.34 -6.70 28.07
C THR A 203 3.87 -5.38 27.52
N SER A 204 5.16 -5.33 27.20
CA SER A 204 5.75 -4.23 26.45
C SER A 204 5.54 -4.50 24.95
N LEU A 205 4.55 -3.84 24.36
CA LEU A 205 4.59 -3.64 22.92
C LEU A 205 5.76 -2.71 22.64
N LEU A 206 6.65 -3.12 21.74
CA LEU A 206 7.73 -2.27 21.25
C LEU A 206 7.09 -1.00 20.66
N GLY A 207 7.09 0.08 21.45
CA GLY A 207 6.33 1.29 21.14
C GLY A 207 6.71 1.85 19.78
N ASP A 208 5.79 2.56 19.14
CA ASP A 208 6.01 3.11 17.79
C ASP A 208 7.29 3.98 17.71
N ASN A 209 7.66 4.63 18.82
CA ASN A 209 8.91 5.39 18.94
C ASN A 209 10.17 4.49 18.91
N ALA A 210 10.12 3.30 19.50
CA ALA A 210 11.24 2.35 19.48
C ALA A 210 11.45 1.77 18.08
N ARG A 211 10.37 1.56 17.32
CA ARG A 211 10.47 1.17 15.89
C ARG A 211 11.12 2.25 15.05
N LEU A 212 10.75 3.51 15.27
CA LEU A 212 11.38 4.65 14.60
C LEU A 212 12.87 4.76 14.93
N LEU A 213 13.25 4.58 16.20
CA LEU A 213 14.66 4.57 16.62
C LEU A 213 15.44 3.41 15.99
N LEU A 214 14.85 2.23 15.84
CA LEU A 214 15.48 1.11 15.15
C LEU A 214 15.66 1.35 13.65
N ILE A 215 14.67 1.94 12.98
CA ILE A 215 14.76 2.32 11.57
C ILE A 215 15.84 3.39 11.38
N LEU A 216 15.88 4.39 12.26
CA LEU A 216 16.92 5.42 12.27
C LEU A 216 18.30 4.81 12.47
N ALA A 217 18.45 3.88 13.43
CA ALA A 217 19.71 3.19 13.69
C ALA A 217 20.17 2.36 12.47
N LEU A 218 19.24 1.67 11.78
CA LEU A 218 19.54 0.93 10.55
C LEU A 218 19.95 1.86 9.40
N LEU A 219 19.30 3.01 9.24
CA LEU A 219 19.67 4.01 8.24
C LEU A 219 21.06 4.60 8.52
N VAL A 220 21.37 4.90 9.79
CA VAL A 220 22.71 5.37 10.20
C VAL A 220 23.76 4.29 9.96
N ALA A 221 23.47 3.03 10.28
CA ALA A 221 24.38 1.91 10.03
C ALA A 221 24.61 1.68 8.52
N ALA A 222 23.59 1.79 7.69
CA ALA A 222 23.71 1.70 6.23
C ALA A 222 24.53 2.86 5.65
N LEU A 223 24.37 4.08 6.19
CA LEU A 223 25.14 5.24 5.80
C LEU A 223 26.62 5.07 6.19
N TYR A 224 26.89 4.56 7.39
CA TYR A 224 28.23 4.28 7.89
C TYR A 224 28.93 3.18 7.08
N TRP A 225 28.22 2.08 6.77
CA TRP A 225 28.71 1.01 5.90
C TRP A 225 29.09 1.54 4.51
N HIS A 226 28.26 2.41 3.92
CA HIS A 226 28.55 3.01 2.62
C HIS A 226 29.77 3.97 2.67
N GLN A 227 30.01 4.65 3.79
CA GLN A 227 31.23 5.46 3.96
C GLN A 227 32.50 4.61 4.11
N MET A 228 32.40 3.40 4.65
CA MET A 228 33.52 2.49 4.85
C MET A 228 33.90 1.68 3.59
N VAL A 229 32.95 1.49 2.67
CA VAL A 229 33.15 0.74 1.41
C VAL A 229 33.65 1.62 0.26
N ARG A 230 33.65 2.95 0.42
CA ARG A 230 34.34 3.89 -0.49
C ARG A 230 35.78 4.11 -0.07
#